data_AF-A0A6B1FBA2-F1
#
_entry.id   AF-A0A6B1FBA2-F1
#
_cell.length_a   1.000
_cell.length_b   1.000
_cell.length_c   1.000
_cell.angle_alpha   90.00
_cell.angle_beta   90.00
_cell.angle_gamma   90.00
#
_symmetry.space_group_name_H-M   'P 1'
#
loop_
_entity.id
_entity.type
_entity.pdbx_description
1 polymer ?
#
loop_
_entity_poly.entity_id
_entity_poly.type
_entity_poly.pdbx_seq_one_letter_code
_entity_poly.pdbx_strand_id
1 'polypeptide(L)'
;AGSIALGFVHRDDWRVPEAFLERSCPAPGEVLRLLRRIRSGRKRAASSPLEALIGPGSARVPHLKWLHRSGALRLDPVLAEWVENWPDGEAEGPPAASGPLLELTGVAPDLAPLTTARGQALGRLRAMQRYCRTRRCRRVALLRYLGETPERRHCGSCDRCERGRRVAS
;
A
#
# COMPACT_ATOMS: atom_id res chain seq x y z
N ALA A 1 3.00 33.43 12.73
CA ALA A 1 3.84 32.23 12.85
C ALA A 1 2.95 31.07 13.31
N GLY A 2 2.46 30.27 12.37
CA GLY A 2 1.58 29.14 12.66
C GLY A 2 2.40 27.94 13.14
N SER A 3 2.30 27.62 14.42
CA SER A 3 2.88 26.41 14.99
C SER A 3 2.13 25.20 14.43
N ILE A 4 2.75 24.47 13.50
CA ILE A 4 2.27 23.15 13.11
C ILE A 4 2.53 22.25 14.32
N ALA A 5 1.47 21.98 15.08
CA ALA A 5 1.47 20.93 16.08
C ALA A 5 1.68 19.61 15.32
N LEU A 6 2.94 19.17 15.24
CA LEU A 6 3.28 17.81 14.85
C LEU A 6 2.66 16.89 15.89
N GLY A 7 1.43 16.44 15.62
CA GLY A 7 0.73 15.46 16.43
C GLY A 7 1.67 14.28 16.65
N PHE A 8 1.93 13.98 17.92
CA PHE A 8 2.73 12.82 18.33
C PHE A 8 2.09 11.58 17.71
N VAL A 9 2.72 11.02 16.67
CA VAL A 9 2.37 9.71 16.13
C VAL A 9 2.58 8.72 17.27
N HIS A 10 1.47 8.21 17.82
CA HIS A 10 1.50 7.31 18.97
C HIS A 10 2.38 6.11 18.64
N ARG A 11 3.02 5.55 19.67
CA ARG A 11 4.03 4.49 19.54
C ARG A 11 3.51 3.24 18.81
N ASP A 12 2.19 3.09 18.67
CA ASP A 12 1.47 2.00 18.01
C ASP A 12 0.50 2.49 16.92
N ASP A 13 0.72 3.67 16.34
CA ASP A 13 -0.13 4.14 15.23
C ASP A 13 0.15 3.34 13.95
N TRP A 14 -0.64 2.28 13.78
CA TRP A 14 -0.62 1.39 12.62
C TRP A 14 -1.45 1.94 11.45
N ARG A 15 -2.19 3.04 11.64
CA ARG A 15 -3.15 3.54 10.64
C ARG A 15 -2.44 4.07 9.40
N VAL A 16 -1.35 4.81 9.56
CA VAL A 16 -0.58 5.36 8.42
C VAL A 16 0.11 4.25 7.62
N PRO A 17 0.87 3.32 8.24
CA PRO A 17 1.46 2.22 7.50
C PRO A 17 0.44 1.29 6.85
N GLU A 18 -0.70 1.04 7.50
CA GLU A 18 -1.75 0.22 6.92
C GLU A 18 -2.41 0.91 5.71
N ALA A 19 -2.75 2.19 5.82
CA ALA A 19 -3.29 2.94 4.70
C ALA A 19 -2.34 2.93 3.50
N PHE A 20 -1.03 3.06 3.74
CA PHE A 20 -0.02 2.93 2.69
C PHE A 20 0.02 1.51 2.08
N LEU A 21 -0.07 0.47 2.92
CA LEU A 21 -0.12 -0.92 2.45
C LEU A 21 -1.38 -1.21 1.63
N GLU A 22 -2.54 -0.70 2.03
CA GLU A 22 -3.77 -0.86 1.25
C GLU A 22 -3.72 -0.13 -0.10
N ARG A 23 -3.08 1.05 -0.14
CA ARG A 23 -2.87 1.78 -1.40
C ARG A 23 -1.89 1.08 -2.34
N SER A 24 -0.84 0.46 -1.79
CA SER A 24 0.23 -0.14 -2.58
C SER A 24 -0.03 -1.61 -2.95
N CYS A 25 -0.64 -2.36 -2.04
CA CYS A 25 -0.79 -3.81 -2.08
C CYS A 25 -2.12 -4.19 -1.39
N PRO A 26 -3.28 -3.94 -2.03
CA PRO A 26 -4.58 -4.14 -1.42
C PRO A 26 -4.79 -5.56 -0.92
N ALA A 27 -5.59 -5.74 0.13
CA ALA A 27 -5.86 -7.08 0.64
C ALA A 27 -6.56 -7.97 -0.41
N PRO A 28 -6.14 -9.23 -0.63
CA PRO A 28 -6.78 -10.13 -1.61
C PRO A 28 -8.29 -10.28 -1.40
N GLY A 29 -8.74 -10.33 -0.15
CA GLY A 29 -10.16 -10.38 0.20
C GLY A 29 -10.94 -9.14 -0.26
N GLU A 30 -10.35 -7.95 -0.17
CA GLU A 30 -10.97 -6.70 -0.64
C GLU A 30 -11.04 -6.64 -2.16
N VAL A 31 -10.00 -7.11 -2.85
CA VAL A 31 -9.99 -7.24 -4.31
C VAL A 31 -11.11 -8.17 -4.78
N LEU A 32 -11.25 -9.33 -4.14
CA LEU A 32 -12.34 -10.26 -4.45
C LEU A 32 -13.73 -9.70 -4.10
N ARG A 33 -13.85 -8.90 -3.04
CA ARG A 33 -15.10 -8.20 -2.70
C ARG A 33 -15.48 -7.20 -3.78
N LEU A 34 -14.52 -6.41 -4.27
CA LEU A 34 -14.75 -5.47 -5.36
C LEU A 34 -15.16 -6.21 -6.65
N LEU A 35 -14.44 -7.27 -7.03
CA LEU A 35 -14.78 -8.06 -8.22
C LEU A 35 -16.18 -8.67 -8.12
N ARG A 36 -16.58 -9.19 -6.95
CA ARG A 36 -17.93 -9.69 -6.70
C ARG A 36 -18.97 -8.58 -6.84
N ARG A 37 -18.69 -7.39 -6.31
CA ARG A 37 -19.56 -6.21 -6.45
C ARG A 37 -19.74 -5.83 -7.93
N ILE A 38 -18.64 -5.73 -8.70
CA ILE A 38 -18.68 -5.44 -10.14
C ILE A 38 -19.52 -6.47 -10.90
N ARG A 39 -19.28 -7.78 -10.65
CA ARG A 39 -20.06 -8.87 -11.24
C ARG A 39 -21.55 -8.77 -10.91
N SER A 40 -21.89 -8.46 -9.65
CA SER A 40 -23.28 -8.33 -9.22
C SER A 40 -23.97 -7.08 -9.79
N GLY A 41 -23.25 -5.98 -9.96
CA GLY A 41 -23.76 -4.73 -10.54
C GLY A 41 -24.07 -4.88 -12.04
N ARG A 42 -23.16 -5.51 -12.79
CA ARG A 42 -23.37 -5.85 -14.21
C ARG A 42 -24.60 -6.73 -14.45
N LYS A 43 -24.91 -7.66 -13.53
CA LYS A 43 -26.12 -8.48 -13.61
C LYS A 43 -27.41 -7.67 -13.43
N ARG A 44 -27.35 -6.53 -12.73
CA ARG A 44 -28.52 -5.70 -12.38
C ARG A 44 -28.73 -4.53 -13.33
N ALA A 45 -27.66 -4.03 -13.97
CA ALA A 45 -27.74 -2.99 -15.00
C ALA A 45 -26.55 -3.15 -15.96
N ALA A 46 -26.84 -3.32 -17.25
CA ALA A 46 -25.85 -3.56 -18.31
C ALA A 46 -24.83 -2.41 -18.46
N SER A 47 -25.18 -1.20 -18.03
CA SER A 47 -24.37 0.02 -18.10
C SER A 47 -24.41 0.78 -16.76
N SER A 48 -23.92 0.16 -15.68
CA SER A 48 -23.69 0.92 -14.44
C SER A 48 -22.49 1.84 -14.59
N PRO A 49 -22.60 3.15 -14.25
CA PRO A 49 -21.45 4.04 -14.17
C PRO A 49 -20.38 3.46 -13.26
N LEU A 50 -19.12 3.66 -13.62
CA LEU A 50 -17.97 3.19 -12.85
C LEU A 50 -18.10 3.57 -11.37
N GLU A 51 -18.48 4.82 -11.09
CA GLU A 51 -18.68 5.37 -9.74
C GLU A 51 -19.72 4.60 -8.92
N ALA A 52 -20.76 4.06 -9.54
CA ALA A 52 -21.75 3.21 -8.84
C ALA A 52 -21.13 1.87 -8.38
N LEU A 53 -20.15 1.37 -9.15
CA LEU A 53 -19.47 0.10 -8.90
C LEU A 53 -18.33 0.23 -7.88
N ILE A 54 -17.50 1.26 -8.01
CA ILE A 54 -16.38 1.51 -7.09
C ILE A 54 -16.78 2.32 -5.85
N GLY A 55 -17.91 3.03 -5.88
CA GLY A 55 -18.32 3.94 -4.81
C GLY A 55 -17.72 5.33 -4.98
N PRO A 56 -18.23 6.33 -4.23
CA PRO A 56 -17.66 7.67 -4.25
C PRO A 56 -16.24 7.65 -3.66
N GLY A 57 -15.32 8.32 -4.36
CA GLY A 57 -13.95 8.46 -3.92
C GLY A 57 -13.00 7.36 -4.42
N SER A 58 -11.72 7.68 -4.32
CA SER A 58 -10.62 6.96 -4.96
C SER A 58 -10.04 5.79 -4.18
N ALA A 59 -10.62 5.45 -3.02
CA ALA A 59 -10.11 4.42 -2.13
C ALA A 59 -10.00 3.02 -2.78
N ARG A 60 -10.72 2.78 -3.88
CA ARG A 60 -10.73 1.50 -4.60
C ARG A 60 -9.88 1.47 -5.88
N VAL A 61 -9.24 2.57 -6.25
CA VAL A 61 -8.36 2.63 -7.43
C VAL A 61 -7.23 1.59 -7.37
N PRO A 62 -6.56 1.35 -6.22
CA PRO A 62 -5.56 0.28 -6.11
C PRO A 62 -6.11 -1.11 -6.47
N HIS A 63 -7.38 -1.37 -6.14
CA HIS A 63 -8.03 -2.64 -6.39
C HIS A 63 -8.37 -2.80 -7.87
N LEU A 64 -8.85 -1.72 -8.51
CA LEU A 64 -9.08 -1.68 -9.96
C LEU A 64 -7.79 -1.88 -10.74
N LYS A 65 -6.73 -1.15 -10.35
CA LYS A 65 -5.39 -1.26 -10.93
C LYS A 65 -4.91 -2.69 -10.93
N TRP A 66 -5.06 -3.36 -9.80
CA TRP A 66 -4.67 -4.75 -9.68
C TRP A 66 -5.54 -5.69 -10.53
N LEU A 67 -6.86 -5.55 -10.48
CA LEU A 67 -7.78 -6.37 -11.28
C LEU A 67 -7.49 -6.22 -12.78
N HIS A 68 -7.16 -5.01 -13.23
CA HIS A 68 -6.74 -4.73 -14.59
C HIS A 68 -5.45 -5.46 -14.96
N ARG A 69 -4.39 -5.30 -14.16
CA ARG A 69 -3.10 -5.97 -14.38
C ARG A 69 -3.19 -7.49 -14.32
N SER A 70 -4.10 -8.04 -13.51
CA SER A 70 -4.35 -9.49 -13.43
C SER A 70 -5.14 -10.06 -14.62
N GLY A 71 -5.67 -9.19 -15.49
CA GLY A 71 -6.51 -9.59 -16.62
C GLY A 71 -7.94 -9.99 -16.24
N ALA A 72 -8.32 -9.94 -14.96
CA ALA A 72 -9.70 -10.19 -14.51
C ALA A 72 -10.70 -9.10 -14.92
N LEU A 73 -10.17 -7.98 -15.41
CA LEU A 73 -10.90 -6.78 -15.77
C LEU A 73 -10.18 -6.08 -16.93
N ARG A 74 -10.90 -5.68 -17.96
CA ARG A 74 -10.39 -4.69 -18.92
C ARG A 74 -11.01 -3.34 -18.62
N LEU A 75 -10.14 -2.32 -18.62
CA LEU A 75 -10.51 -0.92 -18.53
C LEU A 75 -10.45 -0.36 -19.96
N ASP A 76 -11.31 0.59 -20.28
CA ASP A 76 -11.09 1.42 -21.46
C ASP A 76 -9.76 2.20 -21.34
N PRO A 77 -9.13 2.61 -22.45
CA PRO A 77 -7.80 3.22 -22.40
C PRO A 77 -7.70 4.47 -21.52
N VAL A 78 -8.73 5.32 -21.52
CA VAL A 78 -8.76 6.56 -20.72
C VAL A 78 -8.79 6.22 -19.24
N LEU A 79 -9.63 5.27 -18.85
CA LEU A 79 -9.70 4.81 -17.47
C LEU A 79 -8.44 4.03 -17.05
N ALA A 80 -7.87 3.23 -17.93
CA ALA A 80 -6.62 2.51 -17.67
C ALA A 80 -5.48 3.48 -17.35
N GLU A 81 -5.31 4.52 -18.17
CA GLU A 81 -4.31 5.56 -17.96
C GLU A 81 -4.52 6.30 -16.65
N TRP A 82 -5.77 6.69 -16.34
CA TRP A 82 -6.09 7.34 -15.07
C TRP A 82 -5.84 6.44 -13.85
N VAL A 83 -6.19 5.15 -13.92
CA VAL A 83 -5.92 4.18 -12.84
C VAL A 83 -4.41 3.97 -12.65
N GLU A 84 -3.65 3.97 -13.74
CA GLU A 84 -2.20 3.80 -13.70
C GLU A 84 -1.50 5.02 -13.09
N ASN A 85 -1.94 6.22 -13.44
CA ASN A 85 -1.36 7.50 -13.01
C ASN A 85 -2.08 8.15 -11.82
N TRP A 86 -2.95 7.40 -11.14
CA TRP A 86 -3.76 7.89 -10.03
C TRP A 86 -2.89 8.58 -8.95
N PRO A 87 -3.08 9.89 -8.68
CA PRO A 87 -2.32 10.59 -7.65
C PRO A 87 -2.83 10.20 -6.26
N ASP A 88 -1.91 9.92 -5.34
CA ASP A 88 -2.20 9.40 -4.00
C ASP A 88 -3.03 10.35 -3.11
N GLY A 89 -4.34 10.41 -3.33
CA GLY A 89 -5.33 10.90 -2.35
C GLY A 89 -6.00 12.25 -2.61
N GLU A 90 -5.71 12.94 -3.71
CA GLU A 90 -6.20 14.32 -3.94
C GLU A 90 -7.02 14.50 -5.23
N ALA A 91 -7.06 13.52 -6.12
CA ALA A 91 -7.78 13.74 -7.38
C ALA A 91 -9.30 13.69 -7.21
N GLU A 92 -9.97 14.65 -7.87
CA GLU A 92 -11.37 14.52 -8.26
C GLU A 92 -11.54 13.19 -9.04
N GLY A 93 -12.74 12.64 -9.05
CA GLY A 93 -13.03 11.29 -9.54
C GLY A 93 -12.53 10.97 -10.97
N PRO A 94 -12.84 9.77 -11.48
CA PRO A 94 -12.51 9.43 -12.86
C PRO A 94 -13.04 10.52 -13.81
N PRO A 95 -12.34 10.82 -14.92
CA PRO A 95 -12.74 11.90 -15.82
C PRO A 95 -14.20 11.72 -16.25
N ALA A 96 -15.00 12.80 -16.18
CA ALA A 96 -16.45 12.78 -16.40
C ALA A 96 -16.89 12.25 -17.79
N ALA A 97 -15.96 12.08 -18.71
CA ALA A 97 -16.17 11.53 -20.05
C ALA A 97 -16.07 9.98 -20.12
N SER A 98 -15.82 9.28 -19.02
CA SER A 98 -15.70 7.82 -19.03
C SER A 98 -17.08 7.12 -19.06
N GLY A 99 -17.50 6.69 -20.24
CA GLY A 99 -18.56 5.68 -20.37
C GLY A 99 -18.33 4.75 -21.57
N PRO A 100 -18.84 3.51 -21.53
CA PRO A 100 -18.41 2.45 -20.62
C PRO A 100 -17.04 1.86 -21.10
N LEU A 101 -16.22 1.19 -20.30
CA LEU A 101 -16.39 -0.24 -20.08
C LEU A 101 -15.31 -0.73 -19.10
N LEU A 102 -15.78 -1.09 -17.91
CA LEU A 102 -15.23 -2.25 -17.24
C LEU A 102 -15.76 -3.49 -17.98
N GLU A 103 -14.91 -4.18 -18.74
CA GLU A 103 -15.23 -5.50 -19.29
C GLU A 103 -14.78 -6.58 -18.32
N LEU A 104 -15.73 -7.44 -17.93
CA LEU A 104 -15.41 -8.65 -17.19
C LEU A 104 -14.97 -9.72 -18.18
N THR A 105 -13.72 -10.13 -18.08
CA THR A 105 -13.10 -11.09 -19.01
C THR A 105 -13.48 -12.55 -18.70
N GLY A 106 -14.18 -12.80 -17.60
CA GLY A 106 -14.43 -14.17 -17.09
C GLY A 106 -13.21 -14.84 -16.46
N VAL A 107 -12.02 -14.24 -16.61
CA VAL A 107 -10.77 -14.73 -16.03
C VAL A 107 -10.81 -14.60 -14.51
N ALA A 108 -10.45 -15.69 -13.83
CA ALA A 108 -10.22 -15.66 -12.40
C ALA A 108 -8.87 -14.99 -12.13
N PRO A 109 -8.82 -13.93 -11.30
CA PRO A 109 -7.55 -13.28 -10.99
C PRO A 109 -6.63 -14.21 -10.20
N ASP A 110 -5.36 -14.32 -10.59
CA ASP A 110 -4.34 -14.96 -9.77
C ASP A 110 -3.95 -14.05 -8.60
N LEU A 111 -4.22 -14.49 -7.37
CA LEU A 111 -3.98 -13.73 -6.14
C LEU A 111 -2.58 -13.97 -5.54
N ALA A 112 -1.81 -14.95 -6.04
CA ALA A 112 -0.49 -15.26 -5.51
C ALA A 112 0.49 -14.07 -5.58
N PRO A 113 0.54 -13.28 -6.69
CA PRO A 113 1.39 -12.09 -6.76
C PRO A 113 1.01 -11.04 -5.72
N LEU A 114 -0.28 -10.83 -5.47
CA LEU A 114 -0.77 -9.86 -4.49
C LEU A 114 -0.43 -10.27 -3.06
N THR A 115 -0.64 -11.56 -2.76
CA THR A 115 -0.31 -12.13 -1.44
C THR A 115 1.20 -12.02 -1.17
N THR A 116 2.01 -12.33 -2.18
CA THR A 116 3.48 -12.22 -2.10
C THR A 116 3.93 -10.78 -1.90
N ALA A 117 3.46 -9.85 -2.74
CA ALA A 117 3.82 -8.44 -2.65
C ALA A 117 3.43 -7.83 -1.29
N ARG A 118 2.22 -8.14 -0.81
CA ARG A 118 1.75 -7.70 0.51
C ARG A 118 2.60 -8.28 1.64
N GLY A 119 2.95 -9.56 1.58
CA GLY A 119 3.84 -10.21 2.54
C GLY A 119 5.22 -9.55 2.59
N GLN A 120 5.81 -9.24 1.43
CA GLN A 120 7.08 -8.52 1.33
C GLN A 120 6.99 -7.09 1.88
N ALA A 121 5.93 -6.35 1.55
CA ALA A 121 5.71 -5.00 2.04
C ALA A 121 5.53 -4.97 3.58
N LEU A 122 4.76 -5.90 4.14
CA LEU A 122 4.64 -6.10 5.58
C LEU A 122 5.98 -6.47 6.23
N GLY A 123 6.76 -7.34 5.57
CA GLY A 123 8.11 -7.70 6.02
C GLY A 123 9.03 -6.48 6.14
N ARG A 124 9.07 -5.65 5.09
CA ARG A 124 9.83 -4.39 5.05
C ARG A 124 9.37 -3.41 6.12
N LEU A 125 8.06 -3.20 6.27
CA LEU A 125 7.50 -2.34 7.30
C LEU A 125 7.90 -2.80 8.72
N ARG A 126 7.74 -4.09 9.02
CA ARG A 126 8.12 -4.68 10.32
C ARG A 126 9.62 -4.53 10.56
N ALA A 127 10.45 -4.70 9.53
CA ALA A 127 11.88 -4.50 9.64
C ALA A 127 12.24 -3.05 9.96
N MET A 128 11.62 -2.07 9.29
CA MET A 128 11.82 -0.65 9.56
C MET A 128 11.35 -0.27 10.97
N GLN A 129 10.20 -0.80 11.42
CA GLN A 129 9.74 -0.61 12.80
C GLN A 129 10.75 -1.15 13.82
N ARG A 130 11.31 -2.36 13.60
CA ARG A 130 12.38 -2.91 14.44
C ARG A 130 13.61 -2.02 14.45
N TYR A 131 14.02 -1.50 13.29
CA TYR A 131 15.14 -0.58 13.16
C TYR A 131 14.91 0.71 13.97
N CYS A 132 13.77 1.38 13.79
CA CYS A 132 13.44 2.61 14.51
C CYS A 132 13.35 2.41 16.04
N ARG A 133 12.88 1.23 16.47
CA ARG A 133 12.66 0.90 17.89
C ARG A 133 13.86 0.21 18.54
N THR A 134 14.93 -0.07 17.81
CA THR A 134 16.07 -0.83 18.34
C THR A 134 16.74 -0.08 19.50
N ARG A 135 17.05 -0.81 20.57
CA ARG A 135 17.91 -0.34 21.67
C ARG A 135 19.39 -0.71 21.47
N ARG A 136 19.69 -1.47 20.39
CA ARG A 136 21.04 -1.92 20.04
C ARG A 136 21.69 -0.95 19.04
N CYS A 137 22.96 -1.20 18.69
CA CYS A 137 23.67 -0.44 17.65
C CYS A 137 22.85 -0.35 16.35
N ARG A 138 22.59 0.88 15.85
CA ARG A 138 21.80 1.10 14.62
C ARG A 138 22.50 0.55 13.38
N ARG A 139 23.81 0.74 13.26
CA ARG A 139 24.59 0.23 12.11
C ARG A 139 24.47 -1.29 12.00
N VAL A 140 24.55 -2.01 13.13
CA VAL A 140 24.39 -3.47 13.15
C VAL A 140 22.98 -3.89 12.73
N ALA A 141 21.94 -3.16 13.15
CA ALA A 141 20.57 -3.42 12.71
C ALA A 141 20.39 -3.17 11.20
N LEU A 142 21.01 -2.12 10.66
CA LEU A 142 20.96 -1.78 9.24
C LEU A 142 21.69 -2.81 8.36
N LEU A 143 22.90 -3.22 8.74
CA LEU A 143 23.67 -4.24 8.01
C LEU A 143 22.88 -5.54 7.88
N ARG A 144 22.29 -6.02 8.99
CA ARG A 144 21.44 -7.21 8.98
C ARG A 144 20.21 -7.06 8.09
N TYR A 145 19.64 -5.85 8.02
CA TYR A 145 18.51 -5.58 7.12
C TYR A 145 18.91 -5.68 5.65
N LEU A 146 20.12 -5.26 5.30
CA LEU A 146 20.70 -5.37 3.96
C LEU A 146 21.23 -6.77 3.63
N GLY A 147 21.16 -7.73 4.57
CA GLY A 147 21.70 -9.08 4.41
C GLY A 147 23.19 -9.20 4.70
N GLU A 148 23.82 -8.15 5.24
CA GLU A 148 25.24 -8.16 5.59
C GLU A 148 25.48 -8.70 7.01
N THR A 149 26.64 -9.37 7.19
CA THR A 149 27.08 -9.86 8.49
C THR A 149 27.95 -8.81 9.19
N PRO A 150 27.52 -8.25 10.33
CA PRO A 150 28.29 -7.24 11.03
C PRO A 150 29.52 -7.87 11.72
N GLU A 151 30.71 -7.37 11.40
CA GLU A 151 31.98 -7.80 12.00
C GLU A 151 32.05 -7.56 13.53
N ARG A 152 31.35 -6.54 14.02
CA ARG A 152 31.38 -6.11 15.42
C ARG A 152 29.98 -5.93 15.98
N ARG A 153 29.83 -6.14 17.29
CA ARG A 153 28.55 -5.95 18.01
C ARG A 153 28.14 -4.48 18.15
N HIS A 154 29.10 -3.56 18.12
CA HIS A 154 28.89 -2.12 18.28
C HIS A 154 29.77 -1.36 17.28
N CYS A 155 29.22 -0.32 16.64
CA CYS A 155 29.98 0.50 15.69
C CYS A 155 30.71 1.68 16.34
N GLY A 156 30.36 2.03 17.59
CA GLY A 156 30.95 3.17 18.31
C GLY A 156 30.48 4.56 17.85
N SER A 157 29.85 4.69 16.68
CA SER A 157 29.54 5.99 16.06
C SER A 157 28.05 6.29 15.86
N CYS A 158 27.14 5.47 16.38
CA CYS A 158 25.70 5.76 16.31
C CYS A 158 25.15 6.28 17.64
N ASP A 159 24.01 6.98 17.58
CA ASP A 159 23.26 7.52 18.73
C ASP A 159 23.09 6.50 19.88
N ARG A 160 22.81 5.23 19.57
CA ARG A 160 22.67 4.16 20.56
C ARG A 160 23.99 3.78 21.23
N CYS A 161 25.10 3.75 20.47
CA CYS A 161 26.43 3.51 21.02
C CYS A 161 26.92 4.70 21.86
N GLU A 162 26.63 5.92 21.43
CA GLU A 162 26.98 7.13 22.18
C GLU A 162 26.25 7.22 23.53
N ARG A 163 24.94 6.95 23.55
CA ARG A 163 24.18 6.89 24.81
C ARG A 163 24.72 5.79 25.73
N GLY A 164 25.02 4.60 25.18
CA GLY A 164 25.58 3.50 25.96
C GLY A 164 26.91 3.84 26.64
N ARG A 165 27.78 4.62 25.97
CA ARG A 165 29.02 5.10 26.58
C ARG A 165 28.79 6.08 27.73
N ARG A 166 27.87 7.03 27.55
CA ARG A 166 27.56 8.05 28.57
C ARG A 166 27.00 7.46 29.86
N VAL A 167 26.28 6.33 29.79
CA VAL A 167 25.73 5.65 30.97
C VAL A 167 26.79 4.79 31.69
N ALA A 168 27.86 4.41 30.99
CA ALA A 168 28.93 3.58 31.54
C ALA A 168 30.13 4.39 32.09
N SER A 169 30.05 5.72 32.04
CA SER A 169 31.04 6.66 32.60
C SER A 169 30.48 7.25 33.90
#